data_AF-A0A1Q4ZEE3-F1
#
_entry.id   AF-A0A1Q4ZEE3-F1
#
_cell.length_a   1.000
_cell.length_b   1.000
_cell.length_c   1.000
_cell.angle_alpha   90.00
_cell.angle_beta   90.00
_cell.angle_gamma   90.00
#
_symmetry.space_group_name_H-M   'P 1'
#
loop_
_entity.id
_entity.type
_entity.pdbx_description
1 polymer ?
#
loop_
_entity_poly.entity_id
_entity_poly.type
_entity_poly.pdbx_seq_one_letter_code
_entity_poly.pdbx_strand_id
1 'polypeptide(L)'
;MKATLLRAVLSIVLLIGFYVLALGLVVVFSILGLGGDADLVGAGGAVVRAFLLGAAFLLLFTLVFITGWMLLVRPSPPMGVRLTPEQAPELWRIVRDLAGRVAAQAPDEVRVVAGAQVTVTDSSRLLGLIPGRRRVILGLPLLRSYTVDQLRAVLAHELAHFSRRHTRMMLLAHGGRVMVVEIARHIHHFLLRGLLVGYARLHVAVEQPVSWHMEYQADRYAVAVAGRDGMVSALHEQRVVTTAWDEYLTRHVNPAYVRGLLPQDLFGGFAAYLAACREEIRRRSAEVAPAEPAWWSSHPPIGERIAALRFVPDVPVALDGRPAIALIPDLDAALAQLQAGLFDRAGIRMLPWDQLTPALADESARGLARPLFHAAARLTGRPDADLDLLLDLFAADRYADLAWELTPDADGDGALQALTAAFEGAVEAAAADSGVAAWRHSWSRSPELITAADEPLPLSELVELAADPATVPAARERLAALGIRSSATSVGAGTA
;
A
#
# COMPACT_ATOMS: atom_id res chain seq x y z
N MET A 1 18.59 -24.97 -18.92
CA MET A 1 18.69 -24.04 -20.06
C MET A 1 17.73 -24.37 -21.20
N LYS A 2 17.74 -25.60 -21.78
CA LYS A 2 16.83 -25.96 -22.90
C LYS A 2 15.34 -25.84 -22.56
N ALA A 3 14.91 -26.31 -21.37
CA ALA A 3 13.51 -26.21 -20.93
C ALA A 3 13.04 -24.77 -20.71
N THR A 4 13.87 -23.90 -20.12
CA THR A 4 13.57 -22.48 -19.91
C THR A 4 13.42 -21.73 -21.24
N LEU A 5 14.30 -22.03 -22.21
CA LEU A 5 14.20 -21.44 -23.55
C LEU A 5 12.92 -21.90 -24.27
N LEU A 6 12.58 -23.19 -24.19
CA LEU A 6 11.35 -23.71 -24.77
C LEU A 6 10.11 -23.02 -24.18
N ARG A 7 10.06 -22.83 -22.87
CA ARG A 7 8.97 -22.12 -22.19
C ARG A 7 8.91 -20.64 -22.57
N ALA A 8 10.06 -19.97 -22.72
CA ALA A 8 10.11 -18.58 -23.20
C ALA A 8 9.57 -18.45 -24.64
N VAL A 9 9.96 -19.37 -25.53
CA VAL A 9 9.43 -19.43 -26.90
C VAL A 9 7.93 -19.72 -26.88
N LEU A 10 7.47 -20.68 -26.07
CA LEU A 10 6.06 -21.01 -25.93
C LEU A 10 5.25 -19.81 -25.39
N SER A 11 5.78 -19.04 -24.44
CA SER A 11 5.14 -17.81 -23.95
C SER A 11 4.97 -16.80 -25.08
N ILE A 12 5.97 -16.62 -25.95
CA ILE A 12 5.85 -15.72 -27.12
C ILE A 12 4.81 -16.25 -28.13
N VAL A 13 4.78 -17.56 -28.37
CA VAL A 13 3.75 -18.18 -29.22
C VAL A 13 2.35 -17.96 -28.63
N LEU A 14 2.20 -18.09 -27.31
CA LEU A 14 0.95 -17.80 -26.61
C LEU A 14 0.59 -16.31 -26.65
N LEU A 15 1.57 -15.41 -26.58
CA LEU A 15 1.33 -13.98 -26.76
C LEU A 15 0.74 -13.71 -28.15
N ILE A 16 1.37 -14.25 -29.21
CA ILE A 16 0.85 -14.13 -30.59
C ILE A 16 -0.55 -14.76 -30.68
N GLY A 17 -0.72 -15.95 -30.11
CA GLY A 17 -2.00 -16.66 -30.08
C GLY A 17 -3.11 -15.89 -29.37
N PHE A 18 -2.79 -15.13 -28.31
CA PHE A 18 -3.75 -14.25 -27.63
C PHE A 18 -4.29 -13.16 -28.57
N TYR A 19 -3.40 -12.50 -29.33
CA TYR A 19 -3.81 -11.50 -30.32
C TYR A 19 -4.61 -12.12 -31.46
N VAL A 20 -4.19 -13.29 -31.96
CA VAL A 20 -4.94 -14.03 -33.00
C VAL A 20 -6.34 -14.38 -32.52
N LEU A 21 -6.48 -14.88 -31.28
CA LEU A 21 -7.77 -15.17 -30.67
C LEU A 21 -8.63 -13.89 -30.54
N ALA A 22 -8.06 -12.82 -29.99
CA ALA A 22 -8.78 -11.56 -29.80
C ALA A 22 -9.27 -10.95 -31.12
N LEU A 23 -8.41 -10.89 -32.15
CA LEU A 23 -8.81 -10.44 -33.48
C LEU A 23 -9.84 -11.38 -34.12
N GLY A 24 -9.69 -12.70 -33.94
CA GLY A 24 -10.67 -13.68 -34.41
C GLY A 24 -12.05 -13.45 -33.80
N LEU A 25 -12.13 -13.13 -32.52
CA LEU A 25 -13.40 -12.78 -31.85
C LEU A 25 -13.99 -11.47 -32.37
N VAL A 26 -13.16 -10.46 -32.63
CA VAL A 26 -13.61 -9.22 -33.30
C VAL A 26 -14.25 -9.55 -34.64
N VAL A 27 -13.57 -10.35 -35.48
CA VAL A 27 -14.09 -10.76 -36.80
C VAL A 27 -15.40 -11.54 -36.67
N VAL A 28 -15.48 -12.53 -35.77
CA VAL A 28 -16.69 -13.33 -35.56
C VAL A 28 -17.86 -12.45 -35.12
N PHE A 29 -17.66 -11.55 -34.16
CA PHE A 29 -18.72 -10.64 -33.69
C PHE A 29 -19.12 -9.63 -34.76
N SER A 30 -18.18 -9.14 -35.57
CA SER A 30 -18.50 -8.30 -36.73
C SER A 30 -19.32 -9.06 -37.78
N ILE A 31 -18.96 -10.30 -38.11
CA ILE A 31 -19.72 -11.12 -39.07
C ILE A 31 -21.12 -11.41 -38.54
N LEU A 32 -21.28 -11.81 -37.27
CA LEU A 32 -22.58 -12.08 -36.67
C LEU A 32 -23.44 -10.81 -36.54
N GLY A 33 -22.82 -9.67 -36.22
CA GLY A 33 -23.51 -8.37 -36.14
C GLY A 33 -23.95 -7.84 -37.51
N LEU A 34 -23.17 -8.07 -38.57
CA LEU A 34 -23.46 -7.60 -39.93
C LEU A 34 -24.31 -8.59 -40.75
N GLY A 35 -24.13 -9.89 -40.56
CA GLY A 35 -24.63 -10.96 -41.44
C GLY A 35 -26.04 -11.50 -41.18
N GLY A 36 -26.84 -10.87 -40.31
CA GLY A 36 -28.26 -11.22 -40.13
C GLY A 36 -29.16 -10.47 -41.11
N ASP A 37 -30.09 -11.18 -41.77
CA ASP A 37 -31.15 -10.58 -42.59
C ASP A 37 -31.96 -9.59 -41.73
N ALA A 38 -31.92 -8.31 -42.09
CA ALA A 38 -32.54 -7.22 -41.33
C ALA A 38 -34.06 -7.36 -41.19
N ASP A 39 -34.68 -8.13 -42.08
CA ASP A 39 -36.14 -8.24 -42.23
C ASP A 39 -36.79 -9.31 -41.33
N LEU A 40 -36.01 -10.14 -40.62
CA LEU A 40 -36.53 -11.29 -39.87
C LEU A 40 -36.63 -11.13 -38.33
N VAL A 41 -36.13 -10.04 -37.73
CA VAL A 41 -35.81 -10.05 -36.27
C VAL A 41 -36.41 -8.87 -35.46
N GLY A 42 -37.15 -7.95 -36.09
CA GLY A 42 -37.82 -6.84 -35.37
C GLY A 42 -36.88 -6.00 -34.47
N ALA A 43 -37.44 -5.29 -33.49
CA ALA A 43 -36.67 -4.43 -32.58
C ALA A 43 -35.60 -5.19 -31.76
N GLY A 44 -35.83 -6.47 -31.45
CA GLY A 44 -34.87 -7.32 -30.73
C GLY A 44 -33.60 -7.61 -31.52
N GLY A 45 -33.69 -7.79 -32.84
CA GLY A 45 -32.53 -8.02 -33.70
C GLY A 45 -31.60 -6.82 -33.80
N ALA A 46 -32.16 -5.61 -33.88
CA ALA A 46 -31.38 -4.38 -33.87
C ALA A 46 -30.55 -4.24 -32.58
N VAL A 47 -31.13 -4.58 -31.43
CA VAL A 47 -30.42 -4.56 -30.13
C VAL A 47 -29.29 -5.59 -30.11
N VAL A 48 -29.53 -6.82 -30.58
CA VAL A 48 -28.49 -7.86 -30.64
C VAL A 48 -27.34 -7.48 -31.57
N ARG A 49 -27.65 -6.90 -32.75
CA ARG A 49 -26.61 -6.43 -33.69
C ARG A 49 -25.79 -5.29 -33.09
N ALA A 50 -26.44 -4.29 -32.50
CA ALA A 50 -25.76 -3.19 -31.82
C ALA A 50 -24.86 -3.70 -30.69
N PHE A 51 -25.34 -4.69 -29.94
CA PHE A 51 -24.55 -5.34 -28.88
C PHE A 51 -23.31 -6.06 -29.43
N LEU A 52 -23.44 -6.88 -30.48
CA LEU A 52 -22.32 -7.62 -31.09
C LEU A 52 -21.28 -6.68 -31.70
N LEU A 53 -21.72 -5.67 -32.44
CA LEU A 53 -20.83 -4.66 -33.04
C LEU A 53 -20.16 -3.79 -31.97
N GLY A 54 -20.90 -3.42 -30.92
CA GLY A 54 -20.35 -2.72 -29.75
C GLY A 54 -19.29 -3.55 -29.03
N ALA A 55 -19.52 -4.85 -28.83
CA ALA A 55 -18.55 -5.76 -28.23
C ALA A 55 -17.29 -5.92 -29.11
N ALA A 56 -17.45 -6.07 -30.43
CA ALA A 56 -16.34 -6.14 -31.38
C ALA A 56 -15.50 -4.85 -31.37
N PHE A 57 -16.18 -3.69 -31.42
CA PHE A 57 -15.54 -2.39 -31.38
C PHE A 57 -14.79 -2.18 -30.06
N LEU A 58 -15.42 -2.44 -28.92
CA LEU A 58 -14.80 -2.25 -27.61
C LEU A 58 -13.58 -3.17 -27.41
N LEU A 59 -13.66 -4.42 -27.87
CA LEU A 59 -12.54 -5.35 -27.82
C LEU A 59 -11.37 -4.87 -28.71
N LEU A 60 -11.65 -4.47 -29.95
CA LEU A 60 -10.64 -3.94 -30.87
C LEU A 60 -10.02 -2.64 -30.32
N PHE A 61 -10.87 -1.74 -29.82
CA PHE A 61 -10.44 -0.48 -29.20
C PHE A 61 -9.52 -0.77 -28.01
N THR A 62 -9.92 -1.65 -27.10
CA THR A 62 -9.11 -2.05 -25.94
C THR A 62 -7.77 -2.63 -26.37
N LEU A 63 -7.77 -3.52 -27.36
CA LEU A 63 -6.57 -4.16 -27.90
C LEU A 63 -5.59 -3.12 -28.47
N VAL A 64 -6.07 -2.24 -29.35
CA VAL A 64 -5.26 -1.21 -30.01
C VAL A 64 -4.81 -0.16 -28.99
N PHE A 65 -5.71 0.29 -28.12
CA PHE A 65 -5.43 1.33 -27.13
C PHE A 65 -4.40 0.87 -26.12
N ILE A 66 -4.58 -0.29 -25.45
CA ILE A 66 -3.64 -0.78 -24.43
C ILE A 66 -2.29 -1.13 -25.07
N THR A 67 -2.30 -1.79 -26.24
CA THR A 67 -1.05 -2.11 -26.96
C THR A 67 -0.31 -0.86 -27.40
N GLY A 68 -1.01 0.10 -28.02
CA GLY A 68 -0.43 1.37 -28.42
C GLY A 68 0.09 2.16 -27.23
N TRP A 69 -0.70 2.26 -26.17
CA TRP A 69 -0.31 2.91 -24.91
C TRP A 69 0.98 2.31 -24.36
N MET A 70 1.05 0.99 -24.18
CA MET A 70 2.22 0.34 -23.60
C MET A 70 3.47 0.38 -24.49
N LEU A 71 3.31 0.41 -25.82
CA LEU A 71 4.44 0.51 -26.76
C LEU A 71 4.96 1.94 -26.93
N LEU A 72 4.10 2.94 -26.78
CA LEU A 72 4.40 4.34 -27.11
C LEU A 72 4.60 5.23 -25.87
N VAL A 73 3.87 4.97 -24.78
CA VAL A 73 3.95 5.80 -23.57
C VAL A 73 5.23 5.50 -22.81
N ARG A 74 5.94 6.57 -22.47
CA ARG A 74 7.13 6.50 -21.63
C ARG A 74 6.71 6.64 -20.17
N PRO A 75 7.06 5.68 -19.30
CA PRO A 75 6.90 5.88 -17.87
C PRO A 75 7.72 7.11 -17.46
N SER A 76 7.02 8.15 -17.00
CA SER A 76 7.68 9.26 -16.33
C SER A 76 8.44 8.72 -15.12
N PRO A 77 9.69 9.15 -14.89
CA PRO A 77 10.37 8.77 -13.65
C PRO A 77 9.50 9.19 -12.46
N PRO A 78 9.48 8.39 -11.38
CA PRO A 78 8.80 8.82 -10.17
C PRO A 78 9.37 10.15 -9.67
N MET A 79 8.50 10.93 -9.05
CA MET A 79 8.90 12.15 -8.33
C MET A 79 10.01 11.80 -7.34
N GLY A 80 11.09 12.58 -7.36
CA GLY A 80 12.30 12.24 -6.63
C GLY A 80 13.45 13.22 -6.88
N VAL A 81 14.51 13.08 -6.09
CA VAL A 81 15.73 13.90 -6.23
C VAL A 81 16.75 13.11 -7.04
N ARG A 82 17.30 13.75 -8.08
CA ARG A 82 18.41 13.19 -8.86
C ARG A 82 19.70 13.36 -8.07
N LEU A 83 20.48 12.30 -7.95
CA LEU A 83 21.81 12.36 -7.35
C LEU A 83 22.87 12.36 -8.46
N THR A 84 23.68 13.41 -8.53
CA THR A 84 24.83 13.46 -9.44
C THR A 84 25.99 12.64 -8.88
N PRO A 85 26.98 12.24 -9.72
CA PRO A 85 28.20 11.57 -9.26
C PRO A 85 28.97 12.36 -8.19
N GLU A 86 28.88 13.68 -8.20
CA GLU A 86 29.54 14.56 -7.24
C GLU A 86 28.83 14.57 -5.88
N GLN A 87 27.50 14.43 -5.88
CA GLN A 87 26.68 14.40 -4.66
C GLN A 87 26.79 13.07 -3.90
N ALA A 88 26.99 11.95 -4.61
CA ALA A 88 27.08 10.62 -4.00
C ALA A 88 28.16 9.74 -4.68
N PRO A 89 29.45 10.12 -4.60
CA PRO A 89 30.52 9.49 -5.37
C PRO A 89 30.71 8.00 -5.02
N GLU A 90 30.60 7.66 -3.74
CA GLU A 90 30.72 6.27 -3.28
C GLU A 90 29.58 5.40 -3.81
N LEU A 91 28.33 5.88 -3.74
CA LEU A 91 27.16 5.20 -4.29
C LEU A 91 27.31 4.95 -5.79
N TRP A 92 27.71 5.97 -6.56
CA TRP A 92 27.90 5.85 -8.00
C TRP A 92 29.01 4.86 -8.35
N ARG A 93 30.11 4.83 -7.60
CA ARG A 93 31.17 3.83 -7.76
C ARG A 93 30.65 2.43 -7.53
N ILE A 94 29.92 2.20 -6.44
CA ILE A 94 29.31 0.90 -6.13
C ILE A 94 28.38 0.47 -7.27
N VAL A 95 27.44 1.32 -7.66
CA VAL A 95 26.47 1.01 -8.72
C VAL A 95 27.14 0.64 -10.05
N ARG A 96 28.21 1.36 -10.45
CA ARG A 96 28.97 1.07 -11.67
C ARG A 96 29.77 -0.23 -11.56
N ASP A 97 30.40 -0.48 -10.42
CA ASP A 97 31.11 -1.74 -10.15
C ASP A 97 30.14 -2.94 -10.24
N LEU A 98 28.99 -2.86 -9.58
CA LEU A 98 27.96 -3.89 -9.62
C LEU A 98 27.46 -4.15 -11.05
N ALA A 99 27.19 -3.09 -11.81
CA ALA A 99 26.78 -3.21 -13.20
C ALA A 99 27.84 -3.93 -14.05
N GLY A 100 29.12 -3.62 -13.84
CA GLY A 100 30.24 -4.33 -14.49
C GLY A 100 30.29 -5.82 -14.12
N ARG A 101 30.14 -6.15 -12.84
CA ARG A 101 30.18 -7.53 -12.33
C ARG A 101 29.05 -8.41 -12.86
N VAL A 102 27.86 -7.85 -13.07
CA VAL A 102 26.70 -8.57 -13.65
C VAL A 102 26.61 -8.42 -15.17
N ALA A 103 27.61 -7.81 -15.82
CA ALA A 103 27.63 -7.53 -17.26
C ALA A 103 26.37 -6.78 -17.76
N ALA A 104 25.87 -5.85 -16.95
CA ALA A 104 24.83 -4.89 -17.32
C ALA A 104 25.45 -3.56 -17.77
N GLN A 105 24.71 -2.80 -18.58
CA GLN A 105 25.07 -1.41 -18.85
C GLN A 105 24.91 -0.57 -17.58
N ALA A 106 25.89 0.29 -17.32
CA ALA A 106 25.84 1.23 -16.21
C ALA A 106 24.61 2.16 -16.32
N PRO A 107 23.97 2.53 -15.21
CA PRO A 107 22.84 3.44 -15.23
C PRO A 107 23.25 4.86 -15.59
N ASP A 108 22.32 5.57 -16.24
CA ASP A 108 22.47 6.98 -16.64
C ASP A 108 22.06 7.93 -15.50
N GLU A 109 21.23 7.46 -14.56
CA GLU A 109 20.64 8.27 -13.49
C GLU A 109 20.51 7.44 -12.21
N VAL A 110 20.78 8.07 -11.06
CA VAL A 110 20.42 7.56 -9.73
C VAL A 110 19.45 8.57 -9.11
N ARG A 111 18.33 8.07 -8.58
CA ARG A 111 17.25 8.88 -8.04
C ARG A 111 16.79 8.38 -6.68
N VAL A 112 16.62 9.29 -5.73
CA VAL A 112 15.99 9.00 -4.43
C VAL A 112 14.51 9.34 -4.49
N VAL A 113 13.67 8.45 -3.98
CA VAL A 113 12.19 8.59 -3.97
C VAL A 113 11.62 8.30 -2.58
N ALA A 114 10.36 8.72 -2.37
CA ALA A 114 9.68 8.55 -1.08
C ALA A 114 9.24 7.10 -0.78
N GLY A 115 8.95 6.31 -1.82
CA GLY A 115 8.44 4.94 -1.65
C GLY A 115 9.51 3.97 -1.14
N ALA A 116 9.11 2.91 -0.43
CA ALA A 116 9.98 1.84 0.04
C ALA A 116 10.34 0.83 -1.08
N GLN A 117 11.17 1.24 -2.04
CA GLN A 117 11.59 0.36 -3.13
C GLN A 117 13.05 0.57 -3.54
N VAL A 118 13.73 -0.50 -3.95
CA VAL A 118 14.96 -0.38 -4.73
C VAL A 118 14.69 -1.07 -6.05
N THR A 119 14.80 -0.33 -7.15
CA THR A 119 14.53 -0.90 -8.47
C THR A 119 15.39 -0.25 -9.53
N VAL A 120 15.71 -1.01 -10.58
CA VAL A 120 16.34 -0.49 -11.79
C VAL A 120 15.30 -0.43 -12.89
N THR A 121 15.09 0.75 -13.46
CA THR A 121 14.14 0.96 -14.56
C THR A 121 14.89 1.31 -15.83
N ASP A 122 14.32 0.92 -16.97
CA ASP A 122 14.82 1.29 -18.29
C ASP A 122 13.68 1.92 -19.09
N SER A 123 13.91 3.10 -19.66
CA SER A 123 12.95 3.77 -20.55
C SER A 123 12.99 3.23 -21.98
N SER A 124 13.15 1.91 -22.07
CA SER A 124 13.23 1.14 -23.31
C SER A 124 11.94 1.23 -24.11
N ARG A 125 12.03 1.11 -25.44
CA ARG A 125 10.86 1.12 -26.34
C ARG A 125 10.63 -0.26 -26.93
N LEU A 126 9.42 -0.48 -27.43
CA LEU A 126 9.00 -1.72 -28.07
C LEU A 126 9.27 -2.95 -27.19
N LEU A 127 8.75 -2.93 -25.96
CA LEU A 127 8.90 -4.02 -24.97
C LEU A 127 10.36 -4.40 -24.66
N GLY A 128 11.27 -3.42 -24.62
CA GLY A 128 12.68 -3.66 -24.30
C GLY A 128 13.60 -3.90 -25.50
N LEU A 129 13.09 -3.87 -26.74
CA LEU A 129 13.90 -4.07 -27.94
C LEU A 129 14.82 -2.89 -28.25
N ILE A 130 14.38 -1.67 -27.97
CA ILE A 130 15.18 -0.46 -28.14
C ILE A 130 15.64 0.00 -26.75
N PRO A 131 16.96 0.02 -26.47
CA PRO A 131 17.49 0.47 -25.19
C PRO A 131 17.07 1.92 -24.89
N GLY A 132 16.72 2.20 -23.64
CA GLY A 132 16.42 3.55 -23.16
C GLY A 132 17.47 4.08 -22.19
N ARG A 133 17.11 5.16 -21.48
CA ARG A 133 17.86 5.59 -20.31
C ARG A 133 17.55 4.69 -19.13
N ARG A 134 18.60 4.19 -18.48
CA ARG A 134 18.53 3.35 -17.30
C ARG A 134 18.67 4.18 -16.03
N ARG A 135 17.80 3.92 -15.07
CA ARG A 135 17.74 4.68 -13.81
C ARG A 135 17.70 3.71 -12.63
N VAL A 136 18.56 3.93 -11.66
CA VAL A 136 18.45 3.32 -10.33
C VAL A 136 17.53 4.19 -9.50
N ILE A 137 16.50 3.58 -8.92
CA ILE A 137 15.53 4.23 -8.04
C ILE A 137 15.76 3.67 -6.64
N LEU A 138 16.07 4.56 -5.70
CA LEU A 138 16.38 4.24 -4.32
C LEU A 138 15.33 4.87 -3.41
N GLY A 139 14.57 4.01 -2.76
CA GLY A 139 13.55 4.37 -1.81
C GLY A 139 14.17 4.77 -0.48
N LEU A 140 13.81 5.96 0.01
CA LEU A 140 14.36 6.45 1.26
C LEU A 140 14.09 5.53 2.47
N PRO A 141 12.89 4.93 2.64
CA PRO A 141 12.64 3.99 3.73
C PRO A 141 13.67 2.85 3.79
N LEU A 142 14.07 2.32 2.63
CA LEU A 142 15.07 1.26 2.53
C LEU A 142 16.49 1.81 2.73
N LEU A 143 16.83 2.98 2.16
CA LEU A 143 18.14 3.61 2.36
C LEU A 143 18.45 3.92 3.83
N ARG A 144 17.44 4.30 4.63
CA ARG A 144 17.61 4.55 6.07
C ARG A 144 17.70 3.27 6.90
N SER A 145 17.16 2.16 6.41
CA SER A 145 17.04 0.91 7.17
C SER A 145 18.11 -0.12 6.80
N TYR A 146 18.60 -0.07 5.56
CA TYR A 146 19.60 -0.98 5.05
C TYR A 146 21.01 -0.61 5.51
N THR A 147 21.84 -1.64 5.63
CA THR A 147 23.29 -1.52 5.58
C THR A 147 23.77 -1.38 4.13
N VAL A 148 25.03 -0.95 3.95
CA VAL A 148 25.66 -0.89 2.63
C VAL A 148 25.65 -2.27 1.96
N ASP A 149 25.91 -3.35 2.70
CA ASP A 149 25.88 -4.71 2.15
C ASP A 149 24.50 -5.15 1.67
N GLN A 150 23.45 -4.88 2.45
CA GLN A 150 22.08 -5.18 2.04
C GLN A 150 21.70 -4.40 0.78
N LEU A 151 22.07 -3.11 0.71
CA LEU A 151 21.84 -2.31 -0.49
C LEU A 151 22.61 -2.86 -1.70
N ARG A 152 23.87 -3.29 -1.52
CA ARG A 152 24.68 -3.91 -2.59
C ARG A 152 24.04 -5.20 -3.09
N ALA A 153 23.55 -6.04 -2.19
CA ALA A 153 22.88 -7.29 -2.55
C ALA A 153 21.65 -7.03 -3.43
N VAL A 154 20.76 -6.12 -2.99
CA VAL A 154 19.55 -5.78 -3.74
C VAL A 154 19.89 -5.09 -5.07
N LEU A 155 20.85 -4.16 -5.10
CA LEU A 155 21.28 -3.52 -6.35
C LEU A 155 21.87 -4.52 -7.34
N ALA A 156 22.66 -5.49 -6.87
CA ALA A 156 23.20 -6.54 -7.72
C ALA A 156 22.09 -7.44 -8.28
N HIS A 157 21.09 -7.77 -7.47
CA HIS A 157 19.89 -8.49 -7.91
C HIS A 157 19.16 -7.68 -9.01
N GLU A 158 18.81 -6.42 -8.73
CA GLU A 158 18.06 -5.58 -9.65
C GLU A 158 18.82 -5.32 -10.97
N LEU A 159 20.14 -5.13 -10.92
CA LEU A 159 20.98 -4.96 -12.10
C LEU A 159 21.12 -6.25 -12.92
N ALA A 160 21.05 -7.42 -12.28
CA ALA A 160 21.18 -8.71 -12.96
C ALA A 160 20.05 -8.96 -13.97
N HIS A 161 18.85 -8.43 -13.72
CA HIS A 161 17.73 -8.43 -14.69
C HIS A 161 18.07 -7.76 -16.01
N PHE A 162 19.06 -6.85 -16.00
CA PHE A 162 19.52 -6.12 -17.18
C PHE A 162 20.87 -6.63 -17.71
N SER A 163 21.32 -7.80 -17.28
CA SER A 163 22.53 -8.44 -17.78
C SER A 163 22.37 -8.82 -19.26
N ARG A 164 23.42 -8.63 -20.06
CA ARG A 164 23.39 -8.80 -21.53
C ARG A 164 23.18 -10.24 -22.02
N ARG A 165 23.21 -11.24 -21.13
CA ARG A 165 23.35 -12.66 -21.50
C ARG A 165 22.03 -13.36 -21.85
N HIS A 166 20.87 -12.83 -21.45
CA HIS A 166 19.59 -13.54 -21.59
C HIS A 166 18.36 -12.66 -21.89
N THR A 167 18.56 -11.36 -22.07
CA THR A 167 17.54 -10.33 -21.82
C THR A 167 16.41 -10.28 -22.85
N ARG A 168 16.67 -10.34 -24.17
CA ARG A 168 15.65 -9.96 -25.17
C ARG A 168 14.44 -10.89 -25.22
N MET A 169 14.64 -12.21 -25.24
CA MET A 169 13.53 -13.18 -25.27
C MET A 169 12.71 -13.15 -23.97
N MET A 170 13.40 -12.92 -22.85
CA MET A 170 12.82 -12.89 -21.51
C MET A 170 12.08 -11.58 -21.22
N LEU A 171 12.60 -10.44 -21.70
CA LEU A 171 11.94 -9.14 -21.69
C LEU A 171 10.64 -9.18 -22.50
N LEU A 172 10.64 -9.85 -23.66
CA LEU A 172 9.44 -10.05 -24.47
C LEU A 172 8.40 -10.95 -23.78
N ALA A 173 8.84 -12.01 -23.10
CA ALA A 173 7.94 -12.88 -22.34
C ALA A 173 7.29 -12.14 -21.16
N HIS A 174 8.07 -11.40 -20.37
CA HIS A 174 7.57 -10.60 -19.25
C HIS A 174 6.68 -9.44 -19.74
N GLY A 175 7.12 -8.70 -20.76
CA GLY A 175 6.32 -7.64 -21.38
C GLY A 175 5.01 -8.17 -21.95
N GLY A 176 5.06 -9.33 -22.63
CA GLY A 176 3.89 -10.05 -23.14
C GLY A 176 2.92 -10.46 -22.04
N ARG A 177 3.41 -10.93 -20.90
CA ARG A 177 2.59 -11.23 -19.72
C ARG A 177 1.82 -10.00 -19.24
N VAL A 178 2.51 -8.86 -19.09
CA VAL A 178 1.84 -7.61 -18.66
C VAL A 178 0.78 -7.19 -19.68
N MET A 179 1.10 -7.24 -20.98
CA MET A 179 0.15 -6.95 -22.06
C MET A 179 -1.12 -7.80 -21.97
N VAL A 180 -0.97 -9.13 -21.90
CA VAL A 180 -2.09 -10.09 -21.89
C VAL A 180 -2.96 -9.91 -20.65
N VAL A 181 -2.33 -9.76 -19.48
CA VAL A 181 -3.05 -9.56 -18.22
C VAL A 181 -3.80 -8.23 -18.23
N GLU A 182 -3.18 -7.16 -18.71
CA GLU A 182 -3.80 -5.83 -18.73
C GLU A 182 -4.97 -5.77 -19.70
N ILE A 183 -4.82 -6.32 -20.91
CA ILE A 183 -5.92 -6.42 -21.87
C ILE A 183 -7.06 -7.24 -21.28
N ALA A 184 -6.78 -8.42 -20.70
CA ALA A 184 -7.82 -9.27 -20.14
C ALA A 184 -8.58 -8.62 -18.97
N ARG A 185 -7.93 -7.76 -18.17
CA ARG A 185 -8.55 -7.03 -17.05
C ARG A 185 -9.50 -5.91 -17.51
N HIS A 186 -9.24 -5.30 -18.66
CA HIS A 186 -10.05 -4.21 -19.22
C HIS A 186 -11.27 -4.69 -20.01
N ILE A 187 -11.45 -6.00 -20.15
CA ILE A 187 -12.65 -6.58 -20.79
C ILE A 187 -13.72 -6.84 -19.74
N HIS A 188 -14.79 -6.06 -19.78
CA HIS A 188 -15.92 -6.18 -18.84
C HIS A 188 -17.04 -7.10 -19.33
N HIS A 189 -17.07 -7.45 -20.62
CA HIS A 189 -18.08 -8.36 -21.16
C HIS A 189 -17.86 -9.80 -20.65
N PHE A 190 -18.84 -10.37 -19.94
CA PHE A 190 -18.67 -11.62 -19.18
C PHE A 190 -18.14 -12.83 -19.99
N LEU A 191 -18.69 -13.11 -21.19
CA LEU A 191 -18.21 -14.23 -22.04
C LEU A 191 -16.77 -14.03 -22.51
N LEU A 192 -16.48 -12.88 -23.12
CA LEU A 192 -15.14 -12.51 -23.56
C LEU A 192 -14.14 -12.52 -22.39
N ARG A 193 -14.54 -11.99 -21.23
CA ARG A 193 -13.73 -11.96 -20.02
C ARG A 193 -13.36 -13.37 -19.57
N GLY A 194 -14.30 -14.30 -19.49
CA GLY A 194 -14.01 -15.69 -19.10
C GLY A 194 -12.96 -16.35 -20.00
N LEU A 195 -13.13 -16.22 -21.32
CA LEU A 195 -12.21 -16.78 -22.31
C LEU A 195 -10.83 -16.12 -22.27
N LEU A 196 -10.77 -14.78 -22.30
CA LEU A 196 -9.50 -14.04 -22.35
C LEU A 196 -8.74 -14.12 -21.02
N VAL A 197 -9.42 -14.11 -19.87
CA VAL A 197 -8.79 -14.34 -18.56
C VAL A 197 -8.30 -15.79 -18.45
N GLY A 198 -9.07 -16.77 -18.96
CA GLY A 198 -8.62 -18.17 -19.05
C GLY A 198 -7.34 -18.31 -19.87
N TYR A 199 -7.28 -17.66 -21.03
CA TYR A 199 -6.07 -17.61 -21.86
C TYR A 199 -4.91 -16.91 -21.14
N ALA A 200 -5.18 -15.77 -20.49
CA ALA A 200 -4.17 -15.04 -19.72
C ALA A 200 -3.57 -15.91 -18.61
N ARG A 201 -4.39 -16.69 -17.90
CA ARG A 201 -3.93 -17.67 -16.90
C ARG A 201 -3.04 -18.74 -17.51
N LEU A 202 -3.39 -19.29 -18.67
CA LEU A 202 -2.55 -20.25 -19.39
C LEU A 202 -1.20 -19.62 -19.78
N HIS A 203 -1.22 -18.41 -20.34
CA HIS A 203 0.00 -17.69 -20.69
C HIS A 203 0.90 -17.51 -19.47
N VAL A 204 0.33 -17.04 -18.35
CA VAL A 204 1.10 -16.85 -17.10
C VAL A 204 1.62 -18.18 -16.55
N ALA A 205 0.84 -19.26 -16.59
CA ALA A 205 1.30 -20.57 -16.13
C ALA A 205 2.52 -21.10 -16.90
N VAL A 206 2.64 -20.75 -18.18
CA VAL A 206 3.81 -21.12 -19.01
C VAL A 206 5.01 -20.21 -18.76
N GLU A 207 4.78 -18.91 -18.59
CA GLU A 207 5.82 -17.89 -18.43
C GLU A 207 6.38 -17.84 -17.01
N GLN A 208 5.56 -18.07 -15.99
CA GLN A 208 5.94 -17.89 -14.59
C GLN A 208 7.19 -18.68 -14.17
N PRO A 209 7.37 -19.96 -14.54
CA PRO A 209 8.61 -20.67 -14.22
C PRO A 209 9.87 -20.05 -14.86
N VAL A 210 9.71 -19.35 -15.98
CA VAL A 210 10.80 -18.61 -16.63
C VAL A 210 11.14 -17.36 -15.81
N SER A 211 10.13 -16.60 -15.39
CA SER A 211 10.29 -15.45 -14.46
C SER A 211 10.97 -15.87 -13.16
N TRP A 212 10.51 -16.95 -12.54
CA TRP A 212 11.09 -17.48 -11.30
C TRP A 212 12.54 -17.93 -11.48
N HIS A 213 12.87 -18.54 -12.62
CA HIS A 213 14.25 -18.90 -12.93
C HIS A 213 15.16 -17.67 -13.03
N MET A 214 14.67 -16.54 -13.55
CA MET A 214 15.43 -15.28 -13.59
C MET A 214 15.68 -14.73 -12.19
N GLU A 215 14.67 -14.77 -11.32
CA GLU A 215 14.81 -14.37 -9.92
C GLU A 215 15.88 -15.17 -9.20
N TYR A 216 15.88 -16.50 -9.34
CA TYR A 216 16.94 -17.34 -8.77
C TYR A 216 18.32 -17.07 -9.37
N GLN A 217 18.41 -16.70 -10.65
CA GLN A 217 19.69 -16.28 -11.24
C GLN A 217 20.16 -14.93 -10.70
N ALA A 218 19.26 -13.95 -10.59
CA ALA A 218 19.56 -12.64 -10.01
C ALA A 218 20.03 -12.78 -8.55
N ASP A 219 19.41 -13.66 -7.77
CA ASP A 219 19.84 -14.01 -6.42
C ASP A 219 21.26 -14.57 -6.37
N ARG A 220 21.64 -15.42 -7.33
CA ARG A 220 23.03 -15.92 -7.44
C ARG A 220 24.04 -14.82 -7.72
N TYR A 221 23.69 -13.83 -8.55
CA TYR A 221 24.54 -12.67 -8.79
C TYR A 221 24.66 -11.80 -7.53
N ALA A 222 23.57 -11.63 -6.78
CA ALA A 222 23.60 -10.92 -5.50
C ALA A 222 24.52 -11.62 -4.48
N VAL A 223 24.44 -12.95 -4.35
CA VAL A 223 25.35 -13.73 -3.48
C VAL A 223 26.80 -13.56 -3.91
N ALA A 224 27.10 -13.61 -5.21
CA ALA A 224 28.47 -13.42 -5.69
C ALA A 224 29.04 -12.04 -5.30
N VAL A 225 28.18 -11.05 -5.07
CA VAL A 225 28.55 -9.67 -4.74
C VAL A 225 28.62 -9.39 -3.23
N ALA A 226 27.64 -9.89 -2.48
CA ALA A 226 27.37 -9.50 -1.09
C ALA A 226 27.33 -10.70 -0.13
N GLY A 227 27.68 -11.90 -0.60
CA GLY A 227 27.62 -13.12 0.19
C GLY A 227 26.18 -13.61 0.39
N ARG A 228 26.05 -14.85 0.86
CA ARG A 228 24.74 -15.46 1.12
C ARG A 228 24.01 -14.74 2.27
N ASP A 229 24.70 -14.48 3.37
CA ASP A 229 24.10 -13.85 4.55
C ASP A 229 23.64 -12.41 4.25
N GLY A 230 24.42 -11.66 3.47
CA GLY A 230 24.03 -10.32 3.01
C GLY A 230 22.74 -10.34 2.19
N MET A 231 22.60 -11.30 1.27
CA MET A 231 21.39 -11.44 0.46
C MET A 231 20.17 -11.91 1.27
N VAL A 232 20.34 -12.91 2.15
CA VAL A 232 19.27 -13.38 3.03
C VAL A 232 18.80 -12.26 3.96
N SER A 233 19.74 -11.55 4.58
CA SER A 233 19.47 -10.39 5.42
C SER A 233 18.73 -9.29 4.66
N ALA A 234 19.14 -9.01 3.42
CA ALA A 234 18.47 -8.02 2.58
C ALA A 234 17.02 -8.41 2.24
N LEU A 235 16.75 -9.68 1.91
CA LEU A 235 15.39 -10.16 1.63
C LEU A 235 14.46 -10.04 2.85
N HIS A 236 14.96 -10.39 4.04
CA HIS A 236 14.21 -10.22 5.28
C HIS A 236 13.92 -8.75 5.57
N GLU A 237 14.95 -7.92 5.47
CA GLU A 237 14.84 -6.50 5.77
C GLU A 237 13.94 -5.77 4.77
N GLN A 238 13.98 -6.15 3.48
CA GLN A 238 13.08 -5.63 2.47
C GLN A 238 11.63 -5.79 2.90
N ARG A 239 11.24 -7.01 3.30
CA ARG A 239 9.86 -7.31 3.71
C ARG A 239 9.46 -6.48 4.93
N VAL A 240 10.31 -6.45 5.96
CA VAL A 240 10.04 -5.69 7.19
C VAL A 240 9.84 -4.21 6.88
N VAL A 241 10.73 -3.60 6.11
CA VAL A 241 10.68 -2.16 5.81
C VAL A 241 9.50 -1.83 4.89
N THR A 242 9.20 -2.65 3.88
CA THR A 242 8.04 -2.41 3.00
C THR A 242 6.72 -2.53 3.76
N THR A 243 6.59 -3.53 4.64
CA THR A 243 5.41 -3.69 5.50
C THR A 243 5.30 -2.55 6.49
N ALA A 244 6.40 -2.17 7.13
CA ALA A 244 6.42 -1.03 8.05
C ALA A 244 6.03 0.27 7.36
N TRP A 245 6.50 0.51 6.14
CA TRP A 245 6.19 1.73 5.39
C TRP A 245 4.70 1.81 5.04
N ASP A 246 4.10 0.71 4.59
CA ASP A 246 2.67 0.64 4.28
C ASP A 246 1.80 0.79 5.54
N GLU A 247 2.13 0.11 6.64
CA GLU A 247 1.44 0.26 7.92
C GLU A 247 1.59 1.70 8.47
N TYR A 248 2.78 2.29 8.37
CA TYR A 248 3.03 3.67 8.79
C TYR A 248 2.19 4.68 8.02
N LEU A 249 2.19 4.59 6.68
CA LEU A 249 1.37 5.46 5.85
C LEU A 249 -0.11 5.29 6.17
N THR A 250 -0.58 4.04 6.27
CA THR A 250 -1.99 3.73 6.52
C THR A 250 -2.47 4.19 7.90
N ARG A 251 -1.66 3.99 8.95
CA ARG A 251 -2.07 4.30 10.34
C ARG A 251 -1.81 5.73 10.76
N HIS A 252 -0.75 6.37 10.26
CA HIS A 252 -0.32 7.67 10.79
C HIS A 252 -0.40 8.81 9.78
N VAL A 253 -0.22 8.56 8.48
CA VAL A 253 -0.11 9.64 7.48
C VAL A 253 -1.41 9.83 6.69
N ASN A 254 -2.02 8.75 6.21
CA ASN A 254 -3.26 8.81 5.44
C ASN A 254 -4.43 9.43 6.23
N PRO A 255 -4.64 9.12 7.53
CA PRO A 255 -5.70 9.76 8.32
C PRO A 255 -5.51 11.27 8.49
N ALA A 256 -4.26 11.73 8.52
CA ALA A 256 -3.92 13.15 8.51
C ALA A 256 -4.23 13.78 7.15
N TYR A 257 -3.76 13.13 6.08
CA TYR A 257 -3.83 13.64 4.71
C TYR A 257 -5.27 13.91 4.27
N VAL A 258 -6.20 12.99 4.58
CA VAL A 258 -7.63 13.14 4.24
C VAL A 258 -8.31 14.34 4.93
N ARG A 259 -7.70 14.86 6.01
CA ARG A 259 -8.14 16.04 6.77
C ARG A 259 -7.38 17.31 6.41
N GLY A 260 -6.56 17.27 5.35
CA GLY A 260 -5.72 18.40 4.99
C GLY A 260 -4.59 18.66 5.99
N LEU A 261 -4.14 17.64 6.72
CA LEU A 261 -3.01 17.71 7.64
C LEU A 261 -1.87 16.79 7.18
N LEU A 262 -0.62 17.17 7.43
CA LEU A 262 0.54 16.31 7.22
C LEU A 262 1.61 16.52 8.30
N PRO A 263 2.47 15.51 8.55
CA PRO A 263 3.58 15.68 9.48
C PRO A 263 4.67 16.59 8.91
N GLN A 264 5.28 17.41 9.77
CA GLN A 264 6.46 18.21 9.44
C GLN A 264 7.70 17.36 9.12
N ASP A 265 7.78 16.16 9.65
CA ASP A 265 8.85 15.21 9.37
C ASP A 265 8.28 13.82 9.06
N LEU A 266 7.99 13.60 7.78
CA LEU A 266 7.42 12.34 7.29
C LEU A 266 8.41 11.18 7.44
N PHE A 267 9.71 11.42 7.22
CA PHE A 267 10.69 10.35 7.13
C PHE A 267 11.40 10.08 8.46
N GLY A 268 11.53 11.07 9.34
CA GLY A 268 11.88 10.84 10.74
C GLY A 268 10.76 10.16 11.51
N GLY A 269 9.50 10.50 11.22
CA GLY A 269 8.33 9.76 11.75
C GLY A 269 8.39 8.27 11.40
N PHE A 270 8.69 7.93 10.14
CA PHE A 270 8.88 6.54 9.73
C PHE A 270 10.05 5.86 10.46
N ALA A 271 11.17 6.56 10.63
CA ALA A 271 12.32 6.00 11.35
C ALA A 271 11.97 5.68 12.82
N ALA A 272 11.23 6.57 13.49
CA ALA A 272 10.75 6.35 14.85
C ALA A 272 9.73 5.20 14.93
N TYR A 273 8.77 5.15 14.00
CA TYR A 273 7.82 4.05 13.87
C TYR A 273 8.51 2.70 13.66
N LEU A 274 9.44 2.62 12.70
CA LEU A 274 10.19 1.41 12.44
C LEU A 274 10.99 1.00 13.67
N ALA A 275 11.67 1.91 14.36
CA ALA A 275 12.41 1.60 15.58
C ALA A 275 11.51 1.01 16.68
N ALA A 276 10.28 1.54 16.83
CA ALA A 276 9.31 1.03 17.81
C ALA A 276 8.69 -0.33 17.44
N CYS A 277 8.46 -0.58 16.15
CA CYS A 277 7.64 -1.70 15.68
C CYS A 277 8.43 -2.81 14.95
N ARG A 278 9.77 -2.65 14.76
CA ARG A 278 10.58 -3.55 13.90
C ARG A 278 10.46 -5.02 14.29
N GLU A 279 10.62 -5.33 15.58
CA GLU A 279 10.64 -6.72 16.04
C GLU A 279 9.25 -7.36 15.94
N GLU A 280 8.21 -6.61 16.29
CA GLU A 280 6.82 -7.04 16.12
C GLU A 280 6.49 -7.34 14.66
N ILE A 281 6.89 -6.45 13.74
CA ILE A 281 6.71 -6.65 12.29
C ILE A 281 7.52 -7.85 11.81
N ARG A 282 8.77 -8.02 12.28
CA ARG A 282 9.64 -9.15 11.93
C ARG A 282 9.03 -10.48 12.38
N ARG A 283 8.54 -10.57 13.61
CA ARG A 283 7.87 -11.76 14.16
C ARG A 283 6.63 -12.11 13.35
N ARG A 284 5.70 -11.16 13.18
CA ARG A 284 4.48 -11.35 12.37
C ARG A 284 4.82 -11.76 10.94
N SER A 285 5.83 -11.15 10.34
CA SER A 285 6.29 -11.51 9.01
C SER A 285 6.79 -12.96 8.94
N ALA A 286 7.48 -13.46 9.96
CA ALA A 286 7.98 -14.83 10.03
C ALA A 286 6.86 -15.87 10.25
N GLU A 287 5.84 -15.51 11.04
CA GLU A 287 4.71 -16.39 11.40
C GLU A 287 3.67 -16.50 10.28
N VAL A 288 3.50 -15.47 9.46
CA VAL A 288 2.62 -15.51 8.30
C VAL A 288 3.23 -16.48 7.27
N ALA A 289 2.62 -17.66 7.16
CA ALA A 289 2.87 -18.61 6.08
C ALA A 289 2.84 -17.83 4.74
N PRO A 290 3.75 -18.13 3.79
CA PRO A 290 3.76 -17.41 2.53
C PRO A 290 2.36 -17.51 1.92
N ALA A 291 1.67 -16.37 1.79
CA ALA A 291 0.43 -16.33 1.04
C ALA A 291 0.72 -16.95 -0.32
N GLU A 292 -0.15 -17.86 -0.78
CA GLU A 292 0.02 -18.40 -2.13
C GLU A 292 0.16 -17.22 -3.09
N PRO A 293 1.25 -17.17 -3.87
CA PRO A 293 1.46 -16.04 -4.75
C PRO A 293 0.25 -15.93 -5.66
N ALA A 294 -0.30 -14.73 -5.79
CA ALA A 294 -1.40 -14.49 -6.71
C ALA A 294 -1.07 -15.11 -8.08
N TRP A 295 -2.05 -15.61 -8.82
CA TRP A 295 -1.79 -16.33 -10.09
C TRP A 295 -1.00 -15.49 -11.12
N TRP A 296 -0.94 -14.17 -10.94
CA TRP A 296 -0.17 -13.22 -11.74
C TRP A 296 1.14 -12.74 -11.07
N SER A 297 1.66 -13.42 -10.03
CA SER A 297 2.93 -13.04 -9.40
C SER A 297 4.11 -13.37 -10.32
N SER A 298 4.98 -12.39 -10.57
CA SER A 298 6.25 -12.57 -11.28
C SER A 298 7.38 -13.10 -10.41
N HIS A 299 7.27 -12.97 -9.08
CA HIS A 299 8.31 -13.34 -8.14
C HIS A 299 7.91 -14.61 -7.38
N PRO A 300 8.85 -15.55 -7.17
CA PRO A 300 8.65 -16.62 -6.20
C PRO A 300 8.47 -16.05 -4.79
N PRO A 301 7.81 -16.78 -3.88
CA PRO A 301 7.78 -16.43 -2.47
C PRO A 301 9.20 -16.24 -1.89
N ILE A 302 9.37 -15.27 -1.00
CA ILE A 302 10.67 -14.97 -0.36
C ILE A 302 11.24 -16.20 0.35
N GLY A 303 10.39 -17.01 1.00
CA GLY A 303 10.81 -18.25 1.65
C GLY A 303 11.45 -19.26 0.68
N GLU A 304 10.92 -19.40 -0.54
CA GLU A 304 11.51 -20.26 -1.58
C GLU A 304 12.84 -19.71 -2.07
N ARG A 305 12.96 -18.39 -2.23
CA ARG A 305 14.22 -17.72 -2.59
C ARG A 305 15.30 -17.98 -1.54
N ILE A 306 14.99 -17.78 -0.25
CA ILE A 306 15.90 -18.04 0.86
C ILE A 306 16.29 -19.53 0.93
N ALA A 307 15.33 -20.44 0.71
CA ALA A 307 15.62 -21.87 0.66
C ALA A 307 16.56 -22.22 -0.51
N ALA A 308 16.34 -21.64 -1.70
CA ALA A 308 17.19 -21.85 -2.87
C ALA A 308 18.63 -21.32 -2.65
N LEU A 309 18.78 -20.21 -1.91
CA LEU A 309 20.10 -19.64 -1.59
C LEU A 309 21.01 -20.60 -0.80
N ARG A 310 20.46 -21.58 -0.06
CA ARG A 310 21.24 -22.61 0.64
C ARG A 310 22.13 -23.43 -0.28
N PHE A 311 21.73 -23.58 -1.54
CA PHE A 311 22.45 -24.35 -2.55
C PHE A 311 23.39 -23.51 -3.42
N VAL A 312 23.41 -22.19 -3.23
CA VAL A 312 24.31 -21.28 -3.96
C VAL A 312 25.65 -21.25 -3.21
N PRO A 313 26.80 -21.58 -3.85
CA PRO A 313 28.10 -21.47 -3.19
C PRO A 313 28.33 -20.08 -2.63
N ASP A 314 28.76 -20.01 -1.38
CA ASP A 314 29.01 -18.73 -0.72
C ASP A 314 30.38 -18.17 -1.13
N VAL A 315 30.52 -16.85 -1.06
CA VAL A 315 31.74 -16.14 -1.42
C VAL A 315 32.12 -15.23 -0.27
N PRO A 316 33.37 -15.30 0.25
CA PRO A 316 33.81 -14.36 1.26
C PRO A 316 33.84 -12.95 0.68
N VAL A 317 33.07 -12.05 1.29
CA VAL A 317 32.98 -10.64 0.93
C VAL A 317 33.39 -9.79 2.13
N ALA A 318 34.03 -8.66 1.87
CA ALA A 318 34.29 -7.67 2.91
C ALA A 318 32.97 -7.06 3.36
N LEU A 319 32.66 -7.20 4.65
CA LEU A 319 31.43 -6.69 5.23
C LEU A 319 31.49 -5.17 5.40
N ASP A 320 30.43 -4.49 5.00
CA ASP A 320 30.16 -3.07 5.25
C ASP A 320 28.80 -2.91 5.92
N GLY A 321 28.83 -2.97 7.25
CA GLY A 321 27.66 -2.79 8.11
C GLY A 321 27.25 -1.33 8.33
N ARG A 322 27.89 -0.35 7.68
CA ARG A 322 27.47 1.06 7.78
C ARG A 322 26.03 1.20 7.26
N PRO A 323 25.23 2.13 7.80
CA PRO A 323 23.95 2.48 7.22
C PRO A 323 24.11 2.91 5.75
N ALA A 324 23.23 2.46 4.87
CA ALA A 324 23.30 2.76 3.43
C ALA A 324 23.19 4.28 3.14
N ILE A 325 22.54 5.03 4.02
CA ILE A 325 22.52 6.50 4.01
C ILE A 325 23.93 7.13 4.04
N ALA A 326 24.94 6.44 4.60
CA ALA A 326 26.32 6.93 4.61
C ALA A 326 26.92 7.08 3.20
N LEU A 327 26.33 6.43 2.19
CA LEU A 327 26.74 6.58 0.78
C LEU A 327 26.29 7.90 0.15
N ILE A 328 25.47 8.68 0.86
CA ILE A 328 24.88 9.95 0.40
C ILE A 328 25.14 11.03 1.48
N PRO A 329 26.28 11.75 1.42
CA PRO A 329 26.70 12.66 2.49
C PRO A 329 25.72 13.80 2.82
N ASP A 330 24.96 14.30 1.85
CA ASP A 330 24.00 15.41 2.00
C ASP A 330 22.55 14.96 1.74
N LEU A 331 22.17 13.81 2.31
CA LEU A 331 20.84 13.27 2.06
C LEU A 331 19.75 14.20 2.62
N ASP A 332 19.96 14.85 3.77
CA ASP A 332 18.96 15.68 4.43
C ASP A 332 18.49 16.87 3.56
N ALA A 333 19.39 17.50 2.78
CA ALA A 333 18.99 18.51 1.81
C ALA A 333 18.11 17.93 0.69
N ALA A 334 18.43 16.71 0.22
CA ALA A 334 17.58 16.00 -0.74
C ALA A 334 16.23 15.57 -0.13
N LEU A 335 16.18 15.28 1.17
CA LEU A 335 14.93 14.97 1.88
C LEU A 335 14.02 16.18 1.99
N ALA A 336 14.58 17.34 2.34
CA ALA A 336 13.82 18.59 2.39
C ALA A 336 13.22 18.93 1.02
N GLN A 337 13.98 18.74 -0.06
CA GLN A 337 13.48 18.94 -1.43
C GLN A 337 12.38 17.94 -1.81
N LEU A 338 12.56 16.66 -1.48
CA LEU A 338 11.57 15.62 -1.74
C LEU A 338 10.27 15.93 -0.99
N GLN A 339 10.40 16.34 0.28
CA GLN A 339 9.28 16.69 1.13
C GLN A 339 8.53 17.92 0.62
N ALA A 340 9.24 18.99 0.24
CA ALA A 340 8.63 20.17 -0.36
C ALA A 340 7.86 19.82 -1.66
N GLY A 341 8.47 19.01 -2.54
CA GLY A 341 7.82 18.60 -3.80
C GLY A 341 6.63 17.66 -3.65
N LEU A 342 6.53 16.92 -2.53
CA LEU A 342 5.33 16.12 -2.20
C LEU A 342 4.17 17.00 -1.71
N PHE A 343 4.49 18.13 -1.08
CA PHE A 343 3.55 18.96 -0.33
C PHE A 343 3.18 20.29 -1.00
N ASP A 344 3.76 20.59 -2.16
CA ASP A 344 3.40 21.73 -3.03
C ASP A 344 1.95 21.70 -3.56
N ARG A 345 1.14 20.72 -3.17
CA ARG A 345 -0.30 20.65 -3.48
C ARG A 345 -1.15 21.13 -2.29
N ALA A 346 -1.73 22.32 -2.48
CA ALA A 346 -3.05 22.76 -2.00
C ALA A 346 -3.35 22.69 -0.48
N GLY A 347 -3.17 23.81 0.24
CA GLY A 347 -3.94 24.10 1.46
C GLY A 347 -3.73 23.17 2.67
N ILE A 348 -2.77 22.24 2.62
CA ILE A 348 -2.48 21.29 3.70
C ILE A 348 -1.66 21.98 4.80
N ARG A 349 -2.11 21.84 6.05
CA ARG A 349 -1.38 22.36 7.22
C ARG A 349 -0.40 21.30 7.75
N MET A 350 0.85 21.70 7.95
CA MET A 350 1.89 20.83 8.48
C MET A 350 2.02 20.97 10.00
N LEU A 351 1.95 19.86 10.72
CA LEU A 351 2.06 19.82 12.19
C LEU A 351 3.18 18.87 12.64
N PRO A 352 3.86 19.16 13.75
CA PRO A 352 4.77 18.19 14.38
C PRO A 352 3.96 17.03 14.98
N TRP A 353 4.59 15.86 15.15
CA TRP A 353 3.91 14.62 15.56
C TRP A 353 3.20 14.69 16.91
N ASP A 354 3.78 15.45 17.84
CA ASP A 354 3.26 15.76 19.18
C ASP A 354 1.98 16.61 19.15
N GLN A 355 1.66 17.27 18.03
CA GLN A 355 0.41 18.01 17.84
C GLN A 355 -0.53 17.28 16.87
N LEU A 356 0.02 16.64 15.84
CA LEU A 356 -0.74 15.97 14.80
C LEU A 356 -1.55 14.79 15.35
N THR A 357 -0.91 13.91 16.10
CA THR A 357 -1.59 12.72 16.63
C THR A 357 -2.66 13.07 17.67
N PRO A 358 -2.39 13.98 18.63
CA PRO A 358 -3.43 14.49 19.53
C PRO A 358 -4.63 15.10 18.82
N ALA A 359 -4.40 15.94 17.80
CA ALA A 359 -5.49 16.56 17.06
C ALA A 359 -6.37 15.52 16.34
N LEU A 360 -5.76 14.51 15.73
CA LEU A 360 -6.48 13.44 15.03
C LEU A 360 -7.23 12.50 15.99
N ALA A 361 -6.66 12.22 17.16
CA ALA A 361 -7.29 11.40 18.17
C ALA A 361 -8.51 12.12 18.76
N ASP A 362 -8.36 13.39 19.13
CA ASP A 362 -9.45 14.24 19.63
C ASP A 362 -10.60 14.36 18.62
N GLU A 363 -10.29 14.62 17.36
CA GLU A 363 -11.30 14.70 16.30
C GLU A 363 -12.02 13.35 16.08
N SER A 364 -11.30 12.23 16.20
CA SER A 364 -11.88 10.89 16.08
C SER A 364 -12.81 10.56 17.26
N ALA A 365 -12.42 10.85 18.50
CA ALA A 365 -13.25 10.67 19.69
C ALA A 365 -14.54 11.51 19.60
N ARG A 366 -14.43 12.78 19.21
CA ARG A 366 -15.60 13.66 18.96
C ARG A 366 -16.46 13.16 17.80
N GLY A 367 -15.83 12.64 16.75
CA GLY A 367 -16.51 12.05 15.59
C GLY A 367 -17.37 10.84 15.97
N LEU A 368 -16.90 10.01 16.91
CA LEU A 368 -17.65 8.89 17.48
C LEU A 368 -18.78 9.36 18.42
N ALA A 369 -18.52 10.38 19.24
CA ALA A 369 -19.50 10.91 20.19
C ALA A 369 -20.67 11.66 19.53
N ARG A 370 -20.41 12.37 18.42
CA ARG A 370 -21.39 13.28 17.80
C ARG A 370 -22.70 12.58 17.35
N PRO A 371 -22.68 11.42 16.66
CA PRO A 371 -23.89 10.68 16.34
C PRO A 371 -24.70 10.28 17.58
N LEU A 372 -24.02 9.91 18.68
CA LEU A 372 -24.66 9.55 19.94
C LEU A 372 -25.37 10.74 20.59
N PHE A 373 -24.74 11.91 20.65
CA PHE A 373 -25.40 13.11 21.14
C PHE A 373 -26.59 13.52 20.25
N HIS A 374 -26.49 13.39 18.93
CA HIS A 374 -27.63 13.64 18.04
C HIS A 374 -28.78 12.65 18.26
N ALA A 375 -28.48 11.36 18.48
CA ALA A 375 -29.50 10.35 18.79
C ALA A 375 -30.20 10.68 20.12
N ALA A 376 -29.45 11.02 21.17
CA ALA A 376 -30.00 11.44 22.46
C ALA A 376 -30.86 12.71 22.35
N ALA A 377 -30.43 13.68 21.54
CA ALA A 377 -31.18 14.90 21.28
C ALA A 377 -32.53 14.61 20.60
N ARG A 378 -32.56 13.73 19.60
CA ARG A 378 -33.80 13.30 18.92
C ARG A 378 -34.74 12.54 19.87
N LEU A 379 -34.18 11.63 20.66
CA LEU A 379 -34.92 10.79 21.59
C LEU A 379 -35.61 11.58 22.71
N THR A 380 -34.99 12.69 23.14
CA THR A 380 -35.47 13.50 24.27
C THR A 380 -36.06 14.85 23.88
N GLY A 381 -35.87 15.29 22.64
CA GLY A 381 -36.24 16.63 22.19
C GLY A 381 -35.36 17.75 22.79
N ARG A 382 -34.27 17.42 23.49
CA ARG A 382 -33.32 18.41 24.04
C ARG A 382 -32.20 18.68 23.02
N PRO A 383 -32.04 19.91 22.51
CA PRO A 383 -31.03 20.20 21.48
C PRO A 383 -29.59 20.14 22.00
N ASP A 384 -29.37 20.50 23.27
CA ASP A 384 -28.05 20.49 23.91
C ASP A 384 -27.80 19.16 24.61
N ALA A 385 -27.62 18.10 23.82
CA ALA A 385 -27.24 16.81 24.36
C ALA A 385 -25.77 16.81 24.80
N ASP A 386 -25.54 16.42 26.05
CA ASP A 386 -24.24 16.29 26.72
C ASP A 386 -24.11 14.92 27.41
N LEU A 387 -22.99 14.68 28.10
CA LEU A 387 -22.75 13.42 28.80
C LEU A 387 -23.75 13.20 29.94
N ASP A 388 -24.25 14.28 30.56
CA ASP A 388 -25.27 14.18 31.61
C ASP A 388 -26.59 13.64 31.07
N LEU A 389 -27.03 14.10 29.90
CA LEU A 389 -28.22 13.55 29.24
C LEU A 389 -28.03 12.06 28.87
N LEU A 390 -26.84 11.66 28.42
CA LEU A 390 -26.58 10.24 28.11
C LEU A 390 -26.72 9.37 29.38
N LEU A 391 -26.14 9.81 30.49
CA LEU A 391 -26.26 9.11 31.77
C LEU A 391 -27.69 9.11 32.30
N ASP A 392 -28.49 10.17 32.07
CA ASP A 392 -29.92 10.18 32.39
C ASP A 392 -30.69 9.10 31.62
N LEU A 393 -30.37 8.91 30.33
CA LEU A 393 -30.99 7.88 29.50
C LEU A 393 -30.60 6.48 29.96
N PHE A 394 -29.34 6.27 30.36
CA PHE A 394 -28.90 4.99 30.90
C PHE A 394 -29.54 4.67 32.25
N ALA A 395 -29.65 5.65 33.16
CA ALA A 395 -30.34 5.47 34.44
C ALA A 395 -31.84 5.17 34.28
N ALA A 396 -32.44 5.63 33.18
CA ALA A 396 -33.83 5.39 32.83
C ALA A 396 -34.04 4.08 32.03
N ASP A 397 -33.02 3.23 31.90
CA ASP A 397 -33.07 1.96 31.16
C ASP A 397 -33.39 2.13 29.65
N ARG A 398 -33.00 3.27 29.07
CA ARG A 398 -33.28 3.63 27.67
C ARG A 398 -32.11 3.40 26.71
N TYR A 399 -31.14 2.57 27.09
CA TYR A 399 -29.97 2.30 26.24
C TYR A 399 -30.36 1.58 24.93
N ALA A 400 -31.38 0.71 24.94
CA ALA A 400 -31.86 0.03 23.73
C ALA A 400 -32.50 1.00 22.72
N ASP A 401 -33.30 1.95 23.22
CA ASP A 401 -33.87 3.03 22.41
C ASP A 401 -32.76 3.89 21.78
N LEU A 402 -31.73 4.20 22.57
CA LEU A 402 -30.60 5.02 22.12
C LEU A 402 -29.73 4.27 21.10
N ALA A 403 -29.50 2.97 21.29
CA ALA A 403 -28.78 2.11 20.36
C ALA A 403 -29.52 1.98 19.02
N TRP A 404 -30.85 1.80 19.07
CA TRP A 404 -31.69 1.79 17.87
C TRP A 404 -31.63 3.10 17.10
N GLU A 405 -31.69 4.23 17.81
CA GLU A 405 -31.65 5.56 17.21
C GLU A 405 -30.27 5.93 16.63
N LEU A 406 -29.19 5.35 17.19
CA LEU A 406 -27.82 5.49 16.72
C LEU A 406 -27.56 4.66 15.46
N THR A 407 -28.00 3.41 15.44
CA THR A 407 -27.79 2.44 14.35
C THR A 407 -29.06 1.61 14.07
N PRO A 408 -30.04 2.16 13.31
CA PRO A 408 -31.33 1.49 13.08
C PRO A 408 -31.23 0.17 12.31
N ASP A 409 -30.20 0.03 11.48
CA ASP A 409 -30.00 -1.13 10.59
C ASP A 409 -29.04 -2.18 11.17
N ALA A 410 -28.48 -1.96 12.37
CA ALA A 410 -27.56 -2.90 13.01
C ALA A 410 -28.32 -4.01 13.75
N ASP A 411 -27.71 -5.19 13.85
CA ASP A 411 -28.19 -6.22 14.77
C ASP A 411 -27.90 -5.82 16.23
N GLY A 412 -28.47 -6.57 17.19
CA GLY A 412 -28.39 -6.21 18.62
C GLY A 412 -26.96 -6.07 19.14
N ASP A 413 -26.06 -6.98 18.74
CA ASP A 413 -24.66 -6.95 19.15
C ASP A 413 -23.90 -5.80 18.48
N GLY A 414 -24.13 -5.56 17.19
CA GLY A 414 -23.53 -4.44 16.46
C GLY A 414 -23.97 -3.07 16.97
N ALA A 415 -25.24 -2.93 17.34
CA ALA A 415 -25.78 -1.70 17.92
C ALA A 415 -25.18 -1.40 19.29
N LEU A 416 -24.97 -2.42 20.13
CA LEU A 416 -24.34 -2.26 21.45
C LEU A 416 -22.85 -1.89 21.33
N GLN A 417 -22.13 -2.50 20.39
CA GLN A 417 -20.73 -2.13 20.11
C GLN A 417 -20.61 -0.68 19.62
N ALA A 418 -21.49 -0.26 18.72
CA ALA A 418 -21.53 1.13 18.24
C ALA A 418 -21.84 2.12 19.36
N LEU A 419 -22.82 1.79 20.23
CA LEU A 419 -23.15 2.61 21.40
C LEU A 419 -21.97 2.72 22.37
N THR A 420 -21.29 1.60 22.65
CA THR A 420 -20.14 1.56 23.56
C THR A 420 -19.01 2.44 23.04
N ALA A 421 -18.61 2.28 21.76
CA ALA A 421 -17.56 3.08 21.15
C ALA A 421 -17.91 4.58 21.11
N ALA A 422 -19.18 4.91 20.86
CA ALA A 422 -19.63 6.30 20.85
C ALA A 422 -19.67 6.92 22.26
N PHE A 423 -20.00 6.14 23.28
CA PHE A 423 -19.96 6.58 24.68
C PHE A 423 -18.51 6.75 25.18
N GLU A 424 -17.60 5.84 24.84
CA GLU A 424 -16.17 6.01 25.10
C GLU A 424 -15.64 7.32 24.49
N GLY A 425 -15.94 7.57 23.20
CA GLY A 425 -15.56 8.82 22.55
C GLY A 425 -16.16 10.07 23.20
N ALA A 426 -17.37 9.98 23.76
CA ALA A 426 -18.00 11.08 24.50
C ALA A 426 -17.29 11.37 25.82
N VAL A 427 -16.90 10.33 26.57
CA VAL A 427 -16.13 10.44 27.81
C VAL A 427 -14.73 11.00 27.53
N GLU A 428 -14.05 10.52 26.48
CA GLU A 428 -12.74 11.02 26.06
C GLU A 428 -12.78 12.50 25.68
N ALA A 429 -13.78 12.92 24.89
CA ALA A 429 -13.98 14.31 24.53
C ALA A 429 -14.24 15.20 25.76
N ALA A 430 -15.06 14.73 26.70
CA ALA A 430 -15.35 15.46 27.94
C ALA A 430 -14.12 15.58 28.85
N ALA A 431 -13.28 14.54 28.92
CA ALA A 431 -12.03 14.59 29.67
C ALA A 431 -11.02 15.58 29.06
N ALA A 432 -10.93 15.62 27.72
CA ALA A 432 -10.11 16.58 26.99
C ALA A 432 -10.62 18.03 27.19
N ASP A 433 -11.92 18.28 27.04
CA ASP A 433 -12.56 19.60 27.24
C ASP A 433 -12.46 20.10 28.70
N SER A 434 -12.38 19.15 29.65
CA SER A 434 -12.19 19.45 31.07
C SER A 434 -10.73 19.75 31.42
N GLY A 435 -9.78 19.52 30.50
CA GLY A 435 -8.35 19.69 30.75
C GLY A 435 -7.77 18.66 31.73
N VAL A 436 -8.48 17.57 31.97
CA VAL A 436 -8.10 16.50 32.92
C VAL A 436 -7.06 15.57 32.30
N ALA A 437 -7.17 15.35 31.00
CA ALA A 437 -6.34 14.43 30.26
C ALA A 437 -5.96 15.01 28.88
N ALA A 438 -4.80 14.58 28.38
CA ALA A 438 -4.27 15.00 27.09
C ALA A 438 -3.89 13.77 26.26
N TRP A 439 -4.13 13.85 24.96
CA TRP A 439 -3.76 12.78 24.04
C TRP A 439 -2.25 12.68 23.93
N ARG A 440 -1.72 11.47 24.08
CA ARG A 440 -0.31 11.18 23.91
C ARG A 440 -0.06 10.39 22.62
N HIS A 441 0.89 10.87 21.83
CA HIS A 441 1.34 10.19 20.63
C HIS A 441 1.97 8.82 20.98
N SER A 442 1.67 7.81 20.15
CA SER A 442 2.24 6.47 20.23
C SER A 442 2.47 5.91 18.83
N TRP A 443 3.60 5.22 18.64
CA TRP A 443 3.94 4.53 17.38
C TRP A 443 3.46 3.08 17.34
N SER A 444 3.52 2.40 18.49
CA SER A 444 3.25 0.96 18.58
C SER A 444 1.82 0.63 18.99
N ARG A 445 1.09 1.61 19.54
CA ARG A 445 -0.30 1.48 20.01
C ARG A 445 -1.15 2.63 19.50
N SER A 446 -2.46 2.52 19.68
CA SER A 446 -3.37 3.66 19.51
C SER A 446 -2.94 4.82 20.41
N PRO A 447 -3.19 6.08 20.01
CA PRO A 447 -3.05 7.22 20.91
C PRO A 447 -3.90 6.97 22.16
N GLU A 448 -3.33 7.22 23.33
CA GLU A 448 -4.02 7.06 24.62
C GLU A 448 -4.27 8.44 25.21
N LEU A 449 -5.44 8.63 25.82
CA LEU A 449 -5.77 9.84 26.57
C LEU A 449 -5.26 9.66 28.01
N ILE A 450 -4.23 10.43 28.36
CA ILE A 450 -3.47 10.27 29.61
C ILE A 450 -3.78 11.44 30.55
N THR A 451 -4.06 11.12 31.81
CA THR A 451 -4.32 12.11 32.87
C THR A 451 -3.04 12.83 33.31
N ALA A 452 -3.18 13.91 34.09
CA ALA A 452 -2.03 14.60 34.70
C ALA A 452 -1.12 13.71 35.57
N ALA A 453 -1.61 12.55 36.01
CA ALA A 453 -0.84 11.56 36.78
C ALA A 453 -0.07 10.55 35.92
N ASP A 454 -0.04 10.72 34.58
CA ASP A 454 0.52 9.77 33.60
C ASP A 454 -0.19 8.39 33.57
N GLU A 455 -1.46 8.36 34.03
CA GLU A 455 -2.32 7.17 33.99
C GLU A 455 -3.35 7.26 32.84
N PRO A 456 -3.65 6.15 32.15
CA PRO A 456 -4.69 6.12 31.14
C PRO A 456 -6.07 6.35 31.77
N LEU A 457 -6.96 7.02 31.02
CA LEU A 457 -8.33 7.20 31.48
C LEU A 457 -9.02 5.83 31.65
N PRO A 458 -9.69 5.55 32.80
CA PRO A 458 -10.28 4.24 33.07
C PRO A 458 -11.60 4.07 32.32
N LEU A 459 -11.56 4.07 31.00
CA LEU A 459 -12.74 4.00 30.12
C LEU A 459 -13.57 2.74 30.37
N SER A 460 -12.93 1.57 30.46
CA SER A 460 -13.64 0.30 30.71
C SER A 460 -14.42 0.33 32.03
N GLU A 461 -13.85 0.90 33.10
CA GLU A 461 -14.54 1.09 34.39
C GLU A 461 -15.77 2.00 34.22
N LEU A 462 -15.63 3.10 33.49
CA LEU A 462 -16.72 4.06 33.26
C LEU A 462 -17.83 3.47 32.38
N VAL A 463 -17.49 2.68 31.37
CA VAL A 463 -18.46 1.94 30.54
C VAL A 463 -19.20 0.90 31.38
N GLU A 464 -18.49 0.11 32.18
CA GLU A 464 -19.10 -0.91 33.06
C GLU A 464 -20.07 -0.28 34.07
N LEU A 465 -19.68 0.83 34.71
CA LEU A 465 -20.55 1.56 35.63
C LEU A 465 -21.77 2.18 34.93
N ALA A 466 -21.64 2.57 33.65
CA ALA A 466 -22.72 3.14 32.86
C ALA A 466 -23.65 2.09 32.23
N ALA A 467 -23.23 0.83 32.16
CA ALA A 467 -23.96 -0.24 31.50
C ALA A 467 -25.17 -0.78 32.30
N ASP A 468 -25.16 -0.64 33.63
CA ASP A 468 -26.28 -1.01 34.50
C ASP A 468 -26.96 0.27 35.05
N PRO A 469 -28.28 0.47 34.82
CA PRO A 469 -29.02 1.62 35.37
C PRO A 469 -28.82 1.83 36.88
N ALA A 470 -28.60 0.76 37.65
CA ALA A 470 -28.38 0.82 39.09
C ALA A 470 -27.01 1.40 39.47
N THR A 471 -26.00 1.28 38.59
CA THR A 471 -24.62 1.76 38.84
C THR A 471 -24.33 3.12 38.21
N VAL A 472 -25.24 3.68 37.42
CA VAL A 472 -25.08 5.02 36.82
C VAL A 472 -24.76 6.13 37.85
N PRO A 473 -25.35 6.16 39.06
CA PRO A 473 -24.94 7.12 40.09
C PRO A 473 -23.44 7.01 40.45
N ALA A 474 -22.90 5.79 40.52
CA ALA A 474 -21.47 5.56 40.76
C ALA A 474 -20.62 5.99 39.55
N ALA A 475 -21.11 5.84 38.31
CA ALA A 475 -20.47 6.38 37.12
C ALA A 475 -20.33 7.92 37.20
N ARG A 476 -21.40 8.61 37.63
CA ARG A 476 -21.40 10.08 37.83
C ARG A 476 -20.39 10.51 38.90
N GLU A 477 -20.36 9.82 40.04
CA GLU A 477 -19.37 10.08 41.10
C GLU A 477 -17.94 9.85 40.61
N ARG A 478 -17.72 8.81 39.80
CA ARG A 478 -16.40 8.50 39.24
C ARG A 478 -15.93 9.56 38.25
N LEU A 479 -16.78 10.02 37.34
CA LEU A 479 -16.47 11.13 36.42
C LEU A 479 -16.13 12.41 37.18
N ALA A 480 -16.92 12.75 38.21
CA ALA A 480 -16.68 13.92 39.05
C ALA A 480 -15.37 13.81 39.84
N ALA A 481 -15.04 12.62 40.37
CA ALA A 481 -13.79 12.36 41.08
C ALA A 481 -12.55 12.49 40.17
N LEU A 482 -12.71 12.17 38.88
CA LEU A 482 -11.69 12.39 37.86
C LEU A 482 -11.63 13.87 37.39
N GLY A 483 -12.56 14.73 37.83
CA GLY A 483 -12.63 16.13 37.42
C GLY A 483 -13.25 16.36 36.04
N ILE A 484 -13.91 15.34 35.47
CA ILE A 484 -14.54 15.41 34.15
C ILE A 484 -15.89 16.12 34.30
N ARG A 485 -16.04 17.25 33.60
CA ARG A 485 -17.29 18.00 33.53
C ARG A 485 -18.18 17.37 32.44
N SER A 486 -19.22 16.68 32.87
CA SER A 486 -20.21 16.01 32.01
C SER A 486 -20.96 16.98 31.06
N SER A 487 -21.07 18.25 31.43
CA SER A 487 -21.66 19.31 30.58
C SER A 487 -20.67 20.00 29.63
N ALA A 488 -19.37 19.64 29.66
CA ALA A 488 -18.35 20.32 28.86
C ALA A 488 -18.42 19.98 27.36
N THR A 489 -18.92 18.79 27.01
CA THR A 489 -19.04 18.34 25.63
C THR A 489 -20.52 18.28 25.25
N SER A 490 -20.95 19.13 24.33
CA SER A 490 -22.31 19.13 23.80
C SER A 490 -22.35 19.33 22.29
N VAL A 491 -23.50 19.00 21.67
CA VAL A 491 -23.76 19.18 20.23
C VAL A 491 -23.45 20.62 19.75
N GLY A 492 -23.53 21.62 20.62
CA GLY A 492 -23.36 23.05 20.29
C GLY A 492 -21.94 23.59 20.36
N ALA A 493 -20.95 22.84 20.85
CA ALA A 493 -19.62 23.38 21.15
C ALA A 493 -18.66 23.54 19.93
N GLY A 494 -19.10 23.23 18.70
CA GLY A 494 -18.19 23.03 17.57
C GLY A 494 -18.65 23.51 16.19
N THR A 495 -19.52 24.52 16.09
CA THR A 495 -19.74 25.24 14.83
C THR A 495 -19.43 26.73 14.98
N ALA A 496 -18.16 27.07 14.82
CA ALA A 496 -17.67 28.40 14.47
C ALA A 496 -16.47 28.26 13.55
#